data_AF-A0A537QC14-F1
#
_entry.id   AF-A0A537QC14-F1
#
_cell.length_a   1.000
_cell.length_b   1.000
_cell.length_c   1.000
_cell.angle_alpha   90.00
_cell.angle_beta   90.00
_cell.angle_gamma   90.00
#
_symmetry.space_group_name_H-M   'P 1'
#
loop_
_entity.id
_entity.type
_entity.pdbx_description
1 polymer ?
#
loop_
_entity_poly.entity_id
_entity_poly.type
_entity_poly.pdbx_seq_one_letter_code
_entity_poly.pdbx_strand_id
1 'polypeptide(L)'
;GGLDRARVEGIDLNAPPPVVIMLVGLQGSGKTTTAAKIAHRLKGRQRKRVLLASLDVQRPAAQEQLAVLGRQIGVASLPIVTGERPVAIAQRALHSGRTEGYDAVILDTAGRLHVNEELML
;
A
#
# COMPACT_ATOMS: atom_id res chain seq x y z
N GLY A 1 25.07 -20.03 25.64
CA GLY A 1 25.44 -18.71 25.09
C GLY A 1 24.37 -18.31 24.11
N GLY A 2 23.52 -17.36 24.50
CA GLY A 2 22.35 -16.94 23.72
C GLY A 2 22.79 -16.13 22.50
N LEU A 3 22.50 -16.64 21.32
CA LEU A 3 22.54 -15.85 20.10
C LEU A 3 21.44 -14.80 20.22
N ASP A 4 21.88 -13.56 20.38
CA ASP A 4 21.06 -12.36 20.36
C ASP A 4 20.30 -12.34 19.03
N ARG A 5 19.00 -12.67 19.08
CA ARG A 5 18.13 -12.59 17.92
C ARG A 5 18.03 -11.12 17.58
N ALA A 6 18.74 -10.68 16.54
CA ALA A 6 18.63 -9.33 15.98
C ALA A 6 17.16 -8.92 15.99
N ARG A 7 16.84 -7.95 16.86
CA ARG A 7 15.47 -7.47 17.04
C ARG A 7 15.07 -6.84 15.72
N VAL A 8 14.24 -7.53 14.94
CA VAL A 8 13.73 -6.99 13.67
C VAL A 8 12.95 -5.73 14.01
N GLU A 9 13.52 -4.57 13.67
CA GLU A 9 12.85 -3.29 13.84
C GLU A 9 11.58 -3.27 12.99
N GLY A 10 10.51 -2.74 13.56
CA GLY A 10 9.23 -2.61 12.87
C GLY A 10 9.28 -1.51 11.80
N ILE A 11 8.19 -1.37 11.05
CA ILE A 11 8.01 -0.18 10.20
C ILE A 11 7.88 1.03 11.13
N ASP A 12 8.77 2.01 10.95
CA ASP A 12 8.74 3.28 11.66
C ASP A 12 7.81 4.27 10.96
N LEU A 13 6.91 4.88 11.73
CA LEU A 13 5.97 5.91 11.27
C LEU A 13 6.19 7.24 12.01
N ASN A 14 7.35 7.44 12.63
CA ASN A 14 7.73 8.67 13.32
C ASN A 14 8.12 9.79 12.33
N ALA A 15 7.16 10.19 11.49
CA ALA A 15 7.27 11.32 10.58
C ALA A 15 5.90 12.00 10.44
N PRO A 16 5.83 13.24 9.92
CA PRO A 16 4.56 13.93 9.71
C PRO A 16 3.57 13.07 8.90
N PRO A 17 2.37 12.79 9.43
CA PRO A 17 1.40 11.95 8.75
C PRO A 17 0.80 12.64 7.51
N PRO A 18 0.35 11.86 6.50
CA PRO A 18 0.49 10.41 6.43
C PRO A 18 1.90 10.00 5.97
N VAL A 19 2.46 8.97 6.63
CA VAL A 19 3.68 8.32 6.13
C VAL A 19 3.32 7.47 4.92
N VAL A 20 4.06 7.65 3.82
CA VAL A 20 3.81 6.97 2.55
C VAL A 20 4.66 5.71 2.45
N ILE A 21 4.02 4.57 2.19
CA ILE A 21 4.68 3.28 1.98
C ILE A 21 4.34 2.82 0.57
N MET A 22 5.32 2.68 -0.31
CA MET A 22 5.11 2.23 -1.69
C MET A 22 5.70 0.83 -1.86
N LEU A 23 4.87 -0.12 -2.33
CA LEU A 23 5.32 -1.46 -2.64
C LEU A 23 5.68 -1.57 -4.12
N VAL A 24 6.94 -1.86 -4.38
CA VAL A 24 7.49 -2.09 -5.71
C VAL A 24 8.06 -3.49 -5.84
N GLY A 25 8.12 -4.03 -7.07
CA GLY A 25 8.63 -5.38 -7.31
C GLY A 25 8.01 -6.06 -8.52
N LEU A 26 8.49 -7.26 -8.82
CA LEU A 26 8.08 -8.06 -9.98
C LEU A 26 6.58 -8.39 -9.96
N GLN A 27 6.01 -8.65 -11.13
CA GLN A 27 4.68 -9.24 -11.21
C GLN A 27 4.66 -10.59 -10.48
N GLY A 28 3.59 -10.86 -9.72
CA GLY A 28 3.46 -12.10 -8.95
C GLY A 28 4.25 -12.16 -7.63
N SER A 29 5.06 -11.16 -7.29
CA SER A 29 5.87 -11.17 -6.05
C SER A 29 5.07 -10.98 -4.74
N GLY A 30 3.74 -10.93 -4.80
CA GLY A 30 2.88 -10.81 -3.62
C GLY A 30 2.73 -9.39 -3.05
N LYS A 31 2.95 -8.33 -3.84
CA LYS A 31 2.82 -6.92 -3.37
C LYS A 31 1.46 -6.60 -2.78
N THR A 32 0.37 -6.86 -3.52
CA THR A 32 -1.01 -6.59 -3.09
C THR A 32 -1.35 -7.29 -1.76
N THR A 33 -0.96 -8.55 -1.60
CA THR A 33 -1.21 -9.29 -0.35
C THR A 33 -0.31 -8.80 0.78
N THR A 34 0.90 -8.35 0.47
CA THR A 34 1.84 -7.74 1.42
C THR A 34 1.34 -6.38 1.90
N ALA A 35 0.76 -5.55 1.02
CA ALA A 35 0.13 -4.28 1.39
C ALA A 35 -0.97 -4.49 2.44
N ALA A 36 -1.87 -5.45 2.20
CA ALA A 36 -2.92 -5.80 3.15
C ALA A 36 -2.36 -6.32 4.48
N LYS A 37 -1.32 -7.18 4.47
CA LYS A 37 -0.67 -7.69 5.69
C LYS A 37 0.01 -6.57 6.50
N ILE A 38 0.71 -5.65 5.84
CA ILE A 38 1.34 -4.51 6.48
C ILE A 38 0.25 -3.63 7.12
N ALA A 39 -0.79 -3.28 6.37
CA ALA A 39 -1.89 -2.47 6.89
C ALA A 39 -2.57 -3.12 8.11
N HIS A 40 -2.85 -4.42 8.04
CA HIS A 40 -3.43 -5.18 9.14
C HIS A 40 -2.53 -5.15 10.39
N ARG A 41 -1.21 -5.31 10.21
CA ARG A 41 -0.25 -5.26 11.31
C ARG A 41 -0.16 -3.86 11.91
N LEU A 42 -0.11 -2.80 11.11
CA LEU A 42 -0.06 -1.41 11.59
C LEU A 42 -1.34 -1.04 12.36
N LYS A 43 -2.51 -1.41 11.83
CA LYS A 43 -3.80 -1.26 12.52
C LYS A 43 -3.83 -2.04 13.85
N GLY A 44 -3.53 -3.34 13.81
CA GLY A 44 -3.71 -4.22 14.96
C GLY A 44 -2.67 -4.06 16.07
N ARG A 45 -1.39 -3.88 15.72
CA ARG A 45 -0.29 -3.83 16.70
C ARG A 45 0.11 -2.42 17.09
N GLN A 46 -0.04 -1.45 16.19
CA GLN A 46 0.39 -0.06 16.42
C GLN A 46 -0.80 0.92 16.48
N ARG A 47 -2.04 0.43 16.36
CA ARG A 47 -3.29 1.23 16.39
C ARG A 47 -3.33 2.36 15.35
N LYS A 48 -2.71 2.14 14.19
CA LYS A 48 -2.60 3.13 13.12
C LYS A 48 -3.80 3.07 12.18
N ARG A 49 -4.30 4.24 11.76
CA ARG A 49 -5.26 4.39 10.66
C ARG A 49 -4.50 4.36 9.35
N VAL A 50 -4.80 3.36 8.52
CA VAL A 50 -4.11 3.12 7.25
C VAL A 50 -5.11 3.26 6.10
N LEU A 51 -4.69 3.92 5.02
CA LEU A 51 -5.39 3.97 3.74
C LEU A 51 -4.63 3.16 2.70
N LEU A 52 -5.31 2.21 2.04
CA LEU A 52 -4.76 1.45 0.92
C LEU A 52 -5.13 2.11 -0.41
N ALA A 53 -4.21 2.17 -1.38
CA ALA A 53 -4.52 2.56 -2.74
C ALA A 53 -3.76 1.69 -3.75
N SER A 54 -4.47 1.16 -4.74
CA SER A 54 -3.86 0.41 -5.83
C SER A 54 -3.61 1.35 -7.01
N LEU A 55 -2.35 1.42 -7.42
CA LEU A 55 -1.88 2.14 -8.61
C LEU A 55 -1.78 1.22 -9.84
N ASP A 56 -2.12 -0.07 -9.67
CA ASP A 56 -2.14 -1.05 -10.75
C ASP A 56 -3.44 -0.92 -11.55
N VAL A 57 -3.41 -0.03 -12.55
CA VAL A 57 -4.55 0.25 -13.45
C VAL A 57 -4.56 -0.67 -14.68
N GLN A 58 -3.51 -1.47 -14.87
CA GLN A 58 -3.32 -2.32 -16.05
C GLN A 58 -3.83 -3.74 -15.81
N ARG A 59 -3.65 -4.27 -14.59
CA ARG A 59 -4.11 -5.61 -14.25
C ARG A 59 -5.60 -5.61 -13.94
N PRO A 60 -6.39 -6.50 -14.59
CA PRO A 60 -7.81 -6.62 -14.31
C PRO A 60 -8.10 -6.87 -12.82
N ALA A 61 -9.08 -6.15 -12.29
CA ALA A 61 -9.57 -6.26 -10.92
C ALA A 61 -8.51 -6.00 -9.81
N ALA A 62 -7.34 -5.43 -10.12
CA ALA A 62 -6.29 -5.23 -9.12
C ALA A 62 -6.70 -4.24 -8.02
N GLN A 63 -7.43 -3.18 -8.40
CA GLN A 63 -7.93 -2.19 -7.45
C GLN A 63 -9.04 -2.79 -6.58
N GLU A 64 -9.96 -3.53 -7.19
CA GLU A 64 -11.03 -4.26 -6.51
C GLU A 64 -10.47 -5.33 -5.57
N GLN A 65 -9.43 -6.06 -5.99
CA GLN A 65 -8.74 -7.05 -5.17
C GLN A 65 -8.20 -6.41 -3.88
N LEU A 66 -7.48 -5.29 -4.00
CA LEU A 66 -6.95 -4.59 -2.83
C LEU A 66 -8.08 -4.07 -1.94
N ALA A 67 -9.16 -3.56 -2.53
CA ALA A 67 -10.33 -3.09 -1.78
C ALA A 67 -11.04 -4.22 -1.02
N VAL A 68 -11.19 -5.41 -1.63
CA VAL A 68 -11.73 -6.61 -0.97
C VAL A 68 -10.86 -7.00 0.22
N LEU A 69 -9.54 -7.09 0.01
CA LEU A 69 -8.59 -7.41 1.08
C LEU A 69 -8.67 -6.39 2.23
N GLY A 70 -8.74 -5.10 1.91
CA GLY A 70 -8.93 -4.02 2.88
C GLY A 70 -10.19 -4.21 3.72
N ARG A 71 -11.34 -4.47 3.08
CA ARG A 71 -12.60 -4.74 3.78
C ARG A 71 -12.52 -5.94 4.71
N GLN A 72 -11.89 -7.04 4.28
CA GLN A 72 -11.72 -8.25 5.10
C GLN A 72 -10.95 -7.99 6.40
N ILE A 73 -9.99 -7.05 6.39
CA ILE A 73 -9.19 -6.68 7.57
C ILE A 73 -9.68 -5.39 8.27
N GLY A 74 -10.79 -4.83 7.79
CA GLY A 74 -11.35 -3.55 8.24
C GLY A 74 -10.40 -2.36 8.07
N VAL A 75 -9.63 -2.32 6.99
CA VAL A 75 -8.78 -1.19 6.59
C VAL A 75 -9.41 -0.53 5.37
N ALA A 76 -9.46 0.81 5.36
CA ALA A 76 -10.02 1.56 4.25
C ALA A 76 -9.15 1.43 2.99
N SER A 77 -9.79 1.37 1.84
CA SER A 77 -9.15 1.56 0.54
C SER A 77 -9.70 2.80 -0.14
N LEU A 78 -8.85 3.50 -0.87
CA LEU A 78 -9.24 4.64 -1.67
C LEU A 78 -10.37 4.23 -2.65
N PRO A 79 -11.47 5.00 -2.76
CA PRO A 79 -12.53 4.72 -3.71
C PRO A 79 -12.01 4.63 -5.14
N ILE A 80 -12.49 3.68 -5.92
CA ILE A 80 -12.05 3.43 -7.30
C ILE A 80 -12.75 4.42 -8.23
N VAL A 81 -11.98 5.07 -9.08
CA VAL A 81 -12.48 5.94 -10.16
C VAL A 81 -12.00 5.34 -11.48
N THR A 82 -12.93 4.88 -12.30
CA THR A 82 -12.64 4.22 -13.57
C THR A 82 -11.86 5.13 -14.50
N GLY A 83 -10.77 4.62 -15.09
CA GLY A 83 -9.94 5.34 -16.05
C GLY A 83 -8.97 6.37 -15.43
N GLU A 84 -8.90 6.46 -14.09
CA GLU A 84 -7.95 7.34 -13.42
C GLU A 84 -6.51 6.85 -13.61
N ARG A 85 -5.58 7.78 -13.89
CA ARG A 85 -4.15 7.44 -14.08
C ARG A 85 -3.46 7.16 -12.73
N PRO A 86 -2.40 6.31 -12.69
CA PRO A 86 -1.68 5.97 -11.46
C PRO A 86 -1.24 7.19 -10.63
N VAL A 87 -0.70 8.23 -11.29
CA VAL A 87 -0.25 9.47 -10.63
C VAL A 87 -1.42 10.21 -9.97
N ALA A 88 -2.59 10.26 -10.63
CA ALA A 88 -3.78 10.90 -10.07
C ALA A 88 -4.33 10.12 -8.87
N ILE A 89 -4.35 8.79 -8.95
CA ILE A 89 -4.71 7.91 -7.82
C ILE A 89 -3.78 8.17 -6.63
N ALA A 90 -2.47 8.25 -6.85
CA ALA A 90 -1.49 8.52 -5.80
C ALA A 90 -1.70 9.91 -5.16
N GLN A 91 -1.90 10.96 -5.97
CA GLN A 91 -2.20 12.30 -5.48
C GLN A 91 -3.47 12.33 -4.61
N ARG A 92 -4.53 11.65 -5.06
CA ARG A 92 -5.79 11.54 -4.33
C ARG A 92 -5.64 10.74 -3.04
N ALA A 93 -4.87 9.66 -3.04
CA ALA A 93 -4.53 8.89 -1.84
C ALA A 93 -3.81 9.76 -0.80
N LEU A 94 -2.83 10.57 -1.22
CA LEU A 94 -2.12 11.49 -0.33
C LEU A 94 -3.03 12.61 0.18
N HIS A 95 -3.91 13.12 -0.68
CA HIS A 95 -4.89 14.14 -0.28
C HIS A 95 -5.84 13.59 0.78
N SER A 96 -6.55 12.48 0.51
CA SER A 96 -7.40 11.79 1.48
C SER A 96 -6.64 11.40 2.74
N GLY A 97 -5.40 10.90 2.60
CA GLY A 97 -4.53 10.58 3.72
C GLY A 97 -4.36 11.75 4.70
N ARG A 98 -4.13 12.96 4.18
CA ARG A 98 -3.99 14.19 4.97
C ARG A 98 -5.32 14.68 5.53
N THR A 99 -6.34 14.80 4.69
CA THR A 99 -7.61 15.47 5.05
C THR A 99 -8.50 14.61 5.94
N GLU A 100 -8.41 13.28 5.84
CA GLU A 100 -9.21 12.35 6.64
C GLU A 100 -8.46 11.82 7.88
N GLY A 101 -7.23 12.29 8.11
CA GLY A 101 -6.44 11.99 9.32
C GLY A 101 -5.91 10.55 9.40
N TYR A 102 -5.39 10.02 8.29
CA TYR A 102 -4.70 8.73 8.29
C TYR A 102 -3.26 8.88 8.76
N ASP A 103 -2.76 7.89 9.51
CA ASP A 103 -1.36 7.83 9.93
C ASP A 103 -0.45 7.42 8.76
N ALA A 104 -0.94 6.53 7.90
CA ALA A 104 -0.16 5.99 6.78
C ALA A 104 -1.01 5.75 5.53
N VAL A 105 -0.39 5.94 4.37
CA VAL A 105 -0.92 5.59 3.06
C VAL A 105 -0.04 4.51 2.45
N ILE A 106 -0.62 3.39 2.05
CA ILE A 106 0.09 2.31 1.36
C ILE A 106 -0.32 2.29 -0.11
N LEU A 107 0.67 2.47 -0.98
CA LEU A 107 0.54 2.45 -2.43
C LEU A 107 1.00 1.08 -2.96
N ASP A 108 0.09 0.30 -3.53
CA ASP A 108 0.38 -0.96 -4.22
C ASP A 108 0.56 -0.69 -5.71
N THR A 109 1.78 -0.87 -6.24
CA THR A 109 2.06 -0.60 -7.66
C THR A 109 1.83 -1.84 -8.52
N ALA A 110 1.63 -1.62 -9.82
CA ALA A 110 1.77 -2.69 -10.80
C ALA A 110 3.15 -3.37 -10.68
N GLY A 111 3.20 -4.66 -11.01
CA GLY A 111 4.47 -5.37 -11.10
C GLY A 111 5.20 -5.05 -12.39
N ARG A 112 6.53 -4.92 -12.31
CA ARG A 112 7.35 -4.90 -13.54
C ARG A 112 7.36 -6.29 -14.16
N LEU A 113 7.23 -6.37 -15.48
CA LEU A 113 7.52 -7.58 -16.25
C LEU A 113 9.04 -7.68 -16.43
N HIS A 114 9.60 -8.89 -16.46
CA HIS A 114 11.03 -9.11 -16.73
C HIS A 114 11.48 -8.61 -18.12
N VAL A 115 10.53 -8.30 -18.99
CA VAL A 115 10.74 -7.94 -20.41
C VAL A 115 10.33 -6.50 -20.75
N ASN A 116 9.91 -5.68 -19.79
CA ASN A 116 9.47 -4.31 -20.06
C ASN A 116 10.26 -3.29 -19.21
N GLU A 117 11.18 -2.59 -19.85
CA GLU A 117 11.96 -1.48 -19.28
C GLU A 117 11.13 -0.19 -19.13
N GLU A 118 9.94 -0.12 -19.72
CA GLU A 118 9.17 1.13 -19.88
C GLU A 118 8.44 1.62 -18.62
N LEU A 119 8.51 0.92 -17.48
CA LEU A 119 7.76 1.30 -16.26
C LEU A 119 8.53 2.24 -15.31
N MET A 120 9.56 2.94 -15.79
CA MET A 120 10.38 3.88 -15.01
C MET A 120 10.72 5.19 -15.73
N LEU A 121 9.87 5.68 -16.64
CA LEU A 121 9.98 7.04 -17.19
C LEU A 121 8.74 7.87 -16.87
#